data_AF-A0A949DSA4-F1
#
_entry.id   AF-A0A949DSA4-F1
#
_cell.length_a   1.000
_cell.length_b   1.000
_cell.length_c   1.000
_cell.angle_alpha   90.00
_cell.angle_beta   90.00
_cell.angle_gamma   90.00
#
_symmetry.space_group_name_H-M   'P 1'
#
loop_
_entity.id
_entity.type
_entity.pdbx_description
1 polymer ?
#
loop_
_entity_poly.entity_id
_entity_poly.type
_entity_poly.pdbx_seq_one_letter_code
_entity_poly.pdbx_strand_id
1 'polypeptide(L)'
;MNKGFTLIETIVAVFILSVITTGLFSIIPAIYRVDSYAWHQAHATNEARRGMKTMIREIREAITGEDGSYVLLSAQDNELIFFSDIDKDNDIERVRYFLGGTSDYQQTQECVTYIDGGSCSIVFSDFFNGTLNQAVVQVGVKGDFGLSSELANIYADSVLLGSICSSVSSCEDCSTVWNGIMSFDVMGQASDNYLQLTADASSYVNDICSPGYFAMRAQFQLNWQAEEAGKEREFKRGVVEPIGDIPQYLTDTEEITVLSRYVQNQINSPQKTVFKYYDKDGQEIIDPIERINSTKIIKIMLIVNVEPNRAPDDYYLQSKVQLRNLIFDNE
;
A
#
# COMPACT_ATOMS: atom_id res chain seq x y z
N MET A 1 30.35 44.91 -60.15
CA MET A 1 31.50 44.59 -59.27
C MET A 1 30.95 44.28 -57.89
N ASN A 2 30.87 42.99 -57.54
CA ASN A 2 30.53 42.58 -56.18
C ASN A 2 31.73 42.92 -55.29
N LYS A 3 31.54 43.83 -54.33
CA LYS A 3 32.58 44.15 -53.34
C LYS A 3 32.75 42.90 -52.47
N GLY A 4 33.93 42.28 -52.53
CA GLY A 4 34.28 41.15 -51.67
C GLY A 4 34.64 41.61 -50.26
N PHE A 5 34.42 40.74 -49.28
CA PHE A 5 34.78 40.98 -47.88
C PHE A 5 36.30 41.07 -47.69
N THR A 6 36.75 41.97 -46.83
CA THR A 6 38.16 42.04 -46.45
C THR A 6 38.50 40.97 -45.42
N LEU A 7 39.75 40.48 -45.40
CA LEU A 7 40.19 39.41 -44.48
C LEU A 7 39.87 39.76 -43.01
N ILE A 8 40.12 41.02 -42.61
CA ILE A 8 39.86 41.46 -41.24
C ILE A 8 38.37 41.46 -40.89
N GLU A 9 37.52 41.83 -41.84
CA GLU A 9 36.07 41.83 -41.66
C GLU A 9 35.54 40.40 -41.51
N THR A 10 36.10 39.42 -42.25
CA THR A 10 35.73 38.00 -42.07
C THR A 10 36.14 37.45 -40.70
N ILE A 11 37.31 37.82 -40.19
CA ILE A 11 37.79 37.36 -38.87
C ILE A 11 36.92 37.93 -37.75
N VAL A 12 36.59 39.22 -37.82
CA VAL A 12 35.70 39.87 -36.86
C VAL A 12 34.29 39.28 -36.93
N ALA A 13 33.76 39.05 -38.13
CA ALA A 13 32.45 38.44 -38.30
C ALA A 13 32.38 37.01 -37.73
N VAL A 14 33.40 36.19 -37.97
CA VAL A 14 33.46 34.82 -37.41
C VAL A 14 33.58 34.84 -35.89
N PHE A 15 34.36 35.77 -35.33
CA PHE A 15 34.49 35.92 -33.88
C PHE A 15 33.18 36.34 -33.21
N ILE A 16 32.47 37.33 -33.78
CA ILE A 16 31.17 37.76 -33.26
C ILE A 16 30.14 36.62 -33.39
N LEU A 17 30.12 35.94 -34.54
CA LEU A 17 29.21 34.82 -34.77
C LEU A 17 29.46 33.67 -33.80
N SER A 18 30.72 33.33 -33.49
CA SER A 18 31.04 32.24 -32.56
C SER A 18 30.64 32.56 -31.12
N VAL A 19 30.83 33.79 -30.67
CA VAL A 19 30.37 34.25 -29.34
C VAL A 19 28.86 34.20 -29.23
N ILE A 20 28.14 34.70 -30.25
CA ILE A 20 26.67 34.67 -30.27
C ILE A 20 26.17 33.22 -30.29
N THR A 21 26.74 32.39 -31.15
CA THR A 21 26.35 30.98 -31.29
C THR A 21 26.56 30.23 -29.97
N THR A 22 27.69 30.43 -29.31
CA THR A 22 27.98 29.81 -28.00
C THR A 22 27.01 30.28 -26.91
N GLY A 23 26.67 31.57 -26.90
CA GLY A 23 25.67 32.13 -25.98
C GLY A 23 24.28 31.55 -26.21
N LEU A 24 23.89 31.31 -27.46
CA LEU A 24 22.61 30.67 -27.78
C LEU A 24 22.58 29.19 -27.37
N PHE A 25 23.67 28.45 -27.60
CA PHE A 25 23.76 27.05 -27.22
C PHE A 25 23.79 26.84 -25.69
N SER A 26 24.30 27.80 -24.91
CA SER A 26 24.32 27.68 -23.44
C SER A 26 22.95 27.90 -22.79
N ILE A 27 22.03 28.59 -23.47
CA ILE A 27 20.67 28.85 -22.99
C ILE A 27 19.80 27.58 -23.09
N ILE A 28 20.02 26.72 -24.10
CA ILE A 28 19.21 25.53 -24.36
C ILE A 28 19.19 24.58 -23.13
N PRO A 29 20.32 24.16 -22.52
CA PRO A 29 20.32 23.33 -21.32
C PRO A 29 19.68 24.02 -20.10
N ALA A 30 19.79 25.35 -20.00
CA ALA A 30 19.22 26.10 -18.89
C ALA A 30 17.68 26.10 -18.94
N ILE A 31 17.09 26.28 -20.13
CA ILE A 31 15.65 26.18 -20.35
C ILE A 31 15.17 24.76 -20.02
N TYR A 32 15.82 23.72 -20.53
CA TYR A 32 15.42 22.33 -20.26
C TYR A 32 15.45 21.94 -18.77
N ARG A 33 16.32 22.56 -17.96
CA ARG A 33 16.38 22.30 -16.51
C ARG A 33 15.37 23.07 -15.67
N VAL A 34 14.85 24.19 -16.18
CA VAL A 34 13.88 25.04 -15.48
C VAL A 34 12.45 24.62 -15.81
N ASP A 35 12.18 24.25 -17.06
CA ASP A 35 10.83 23.92 -17.50
C ASP A 35 10.29 22.66 -16.81
N SER A 36 11.03 21.56 -16.79
CA SER A 36 10.50 20.27 -16.28
C SER A 36 10.03 20.38 -14.82
N TYR A 37 10.83 20.96 -13.94
CA TYR A 37 10.51 21.05 -12.52
C TYR A 37 9.26 21.91 -12.26
N ALA A 38 9.18 23.11 -12.85
CA ALA A 38 8.05 24.00 -12.64
C ALA A 38 6.74 23.38 -13.16
N TRP A 39 6.79 22.66 -14.28
CA TRP A 39 5.66 21.92 -14.81
C TRP A 39 5.23 20.76 -13.90
N HIS A 40 6.18 19.96 -13.40
CA HIS A 40 5.88 18.86 -12.48
C HIS A 40 5.24 19.35 -11.17
N GLN A 41 5.76 20.44 -10.60
CA GLN A 41 5.20 21.06 -9.39
C GLN A 41 3.78 21.61 -9.65
N ALA A 42 3.57 22.29 -10.79
CA ALA A 42 2.24 22.78 -11.16
C ALA A 42 1.23 21.64 -11.38
N HIS A 43 1.66 20.52 -11.96
CA HIS A 43 0.81 19.34 -12.13
C HIS A 43 0.40 18.75 -10.78
N ALA A 44 1.38 18.45 -9.92
CA ALA A 44 1.15 17.85 -8.60
C ALA A 44 0.22 18.72 -7.73
N THR A 45 0.41 20.04 -7.73
CA THR A 45 -0.45 20.96 -6.97
C THR A 45 -1.87 21.06 -7.52
N ASN A 46 -2.04 20.97 -8.85
CA ASN A 46 -3.37 20.96 -9.46
C ASN A 46 -4.11 19.64 -9.22
N GLU A 47 -3.42 18.50 -9.27
CA GLU A 47 -3.98 17.20 -8.88
C GLU A 47 -4.46 17.22 -7.43
N ALA A 48 -3.60 17.65 -6.51
CA ALA A 48 -3.95 17.78 -5.09
C ALA A 48 -5.18 18.69 -4.86
N ARG A 49 -5.27 19.83 -5.56
CA ARG A 49 -6.44 20.72 -5.49
C ARG A 49 -7.72 20.04 -5.97
N ARG A 50 -7.66 19.29 -7.09
CA ARG A 50 -8.80 18.55 -7.64
C ARG A 50 -9.22 17.42 -6.71
N GLY A 51 -8.26 16.64 -6.20
CA GLY A 51 -8.48 15.59 -5.21
C GLY A 51 -9.14 16.13 -3.95
N MET A 52 -8.60 17.22 -3.38
CA MET A 52 -9.17 17.87 -2.20
C MET A 52 -10.59 18.40 -2.44
N LYS A 53 -10.86 18.99 -3.62
CA LYS A 53 -12.21 19.46 -3.96
C LYS A 53 -13.22 18.30 -4.03
N THR A 54 -12.81 17.19 -4.62
CA THR A 54 -13.62 15.97 -4.72
C THR A 54 -13.92 15.42 -3.32
N MET A 55 -12.89 15.29 -2.48
CA MET A 55 -13.03 14.88 -1.08
C MET A 55 -13.97 15.77 -0.27
N ILE A 56 -13.82 17.09 -0.37
CA ILE A 56 -14.69 18.02 0.37
C ILE A 56 -16.15 17.83 -0.03
N ARG A 57 -16.43 17.64 -1.32
CA ARG A 57 -17.79 17.42 -1.81
C ARG A 57 -18.36 16.14 -1.19
N GLU A 58 -17.63 15.03 -1.28
CA GLU A 58 -18.08 13.71 -0.82
C GLU A 58 -18.27 13.66 0.70
N ILE A 59 -17.36 14.29 1.47
CA ILE A 59 -17.52 14.42 2.93
C ILE A 59 -18.75 15.26 3.30
N ARG A 60 -19.07 16.32 2.55
CA ARG A 60 -20.29 17.13 2.84
C ARG A 60 -21.57 16.33 2.61
N GLU A 61 -21.53 15.38 1.70
CA GLU A 61 -22.64 14.51 1.32
C GLU A 61 -22.69 13.23 2.17
N ALA A 62 -21.79 13.08 3.15
CA ALA A 62 -21.73 11.88 3.99
C ALA A 62 -23.02 11.62 4.77
N ILE A 63 -23.46 10.38 4.72
CA ILE A 63 -24.69 9.84 5.30
C ILE A 63 -24.42 8.52 6.02
N THR A 64 -25.42 7.94 6.67
CA THR A 64 -25.31 6.62 7.30
C THR A 64 -25.23 5.54 6.23
N GLY A 65 -24.47 4.47 6.48
CA GLY A 65 -24.37 3.33 5.58
C GLY A 65 -25.71 2.62 5.40
N GLU A 66 -25.86 1.90 4.29
CA GLU A 66 -27.10 1.19 3.96
C GLU A 66 -27.33 -0.03 4.87
N ASP A 67 -26.24 -0.56 5.44
CA ASP A 67 -26.21 -1.60 6.46
C ASP A 67 -26.57 -1.09 7.88
N GLY A 68 -26.85 0.21 8.02
CA GLY A 68 -27.08 0.87 9.31
C GLY A 68 -25.81 1.35 10.02
N SER A 69 -24.65 1.31 9.35
CA SER A 69 -23.40 1.83 9.89
C SER A 69 -23.43 3.34 10.12
N TYR A 70 -22.66 3.80 11.12
CA TYR A 70 -22.49 5.22 11.41
C TYR A 70 -21.85 5.98 10.23
N VAL A 71 -22.13 7.29 10.14
CA VAL A 71 -21.63 8.16 9.07
C VAL A 71 -20.11 8.10 8.92
N LEU A 72 -19.38 8.13 10.05
CA LEU A 72 -17.93 7.94 10.09
C LEU A 72 -17.64 6.53 10.62
N LEU A 73 -16.81 5.77 9.90
CA LEU A 73 -16.36 4.45 10.32
C LEU A 73 -14.95 4.49 10.92
N SER A 74 -14.06 5.32 10.36
CA SER A 74 -12.69 5.51 10.81
C SER A 74 -12.31 6.98 10.69
N ALA A 75 -11.69 7.54 11.73
CA ALA A 75 -11.32 8.95 11.82
C ALA A 75 -9.87 9.12 12.31
N GLN A 76 -8.93 8.50 11.59
CA GLN A 76 -7.51 8.56 11.91
C GLN A 76 -6.83 9.79 11.31
N ASP A 77 -5.57 10.00 11.65
CA ASP A 77 -4.78 11.16 11.24
C ASP A 77 -4.50 11.20 9.72
N ASN A 78 -4.29 10.03 9.12
CA ASN A 78 -3.93 9.86 7.70
C ASN A 78 -4.92 8.96 6.94
N GLU A 79 -6.01 8.57 7.58
CA GLU A 79 -7.07 7.73 7.02
C GLU A 79 -8.43 8.22 7.54
N LEU A 80 -9.38 8.36 6.63
CA LEU A 80 -10.76 8.72 6.93
C LEU A 80 -11.68 7.78 6.14
N ILE A 81 -12.61 7.11 6.82
CA ILE A 81 -13.62 6.24 6.19
C ILE A 81 -15.00 6.72 6.59
N PHE A 82 -15.87 6.91 5.60
CA PHE A 82 -17.24 7.35 5.77
C PHE A 82 -18.14 6.78 4.67
N PHE A 83 -19.44 6.91 4.84
CA PHE A 83 -20.43 6.48 3.85
C PHE A 83 -21.04 7.69 3.14
N SER A 84 -21.23 7.60 1.83
CA SER A 84 -21.76 8.68 1.00
C SER A 84 -22.21 8.15 -0.34
N ASP A 85 -23.37 8.60 -0.82
CA ASP A 85 -23.84 8.39 -2.19
C ASP A 85 -23.05 9.33 -3.13
N ILE A 86 -22.00 8.81 -3.75
CA ILE A 86 -21.03 9.59 -4.52
C ILE A 86 -21.47 9.85 -5.96
N ASP A 87 -22.28 8.97 -6.53
CA ASP A 87 -22.66 8.95 -7.95
C ASP A 87 -24.17 9.16 -8.22
N LYS A 88 -24.98 9.19 -7.16
CA LYS A 88 -26.41 9.55 -7.12
C LYS A 88 -27.34 8.51 -7.71
N ASP A 89 -27.02 7.24 -7.52
CA ASP A 89 -27.89 6.13 -7.89
C ASP A 89 -28.79 5.60 -6.75
N ASN A 90 -28.66 6.20 -5.55
CA ASN A 90 -29.30 5.84 -4.26
C ASN A 90 -28.64 4.69 -3.50
N ASP A 91 -27.64 4.03 -4.05
CA ASP A 91 -26.80 3.15 -3.27
C ASP A 91 -25.85 4.03 -2.42
N ILE A 92 -25.36 3.47 -1.30
CA ILE A 92 -24.53 4.22 -0.37
C ILE A 92 -23.16 3.58 -0.32
N GLU A 93 -22.15 4.26 -0.86
CA GLU A 93 -20.82 3.69 -0.97
C GLU A 93 -20.02 3.90 0.33
N ARG A 94 -19.16 2.93 0.63
CA ARG A 94 -18.11 3.10 1.64
C ARG A 94 -16.89 3.76 1.00
N VAL A 95 -16.63 5.01 1.37
CA VAL A 95 -15.53 5.82 0.83
C VAL A 95 -14.39 5.91 1.84
N ARG A 96 -13.17 5.61 1.38
CA ARG A 96 -11.94 5.64 2.18
C ARG A 96 -10.94 6.62 1.56
N TYR A 97 -10.55 7.66 2.28
CA TYR A 97 -9.44 8.53 1.91
C TYR A 97 -8.22 8.24 2.78
N PHE A 98 -7.07 8.05 2.16
CA PHE A 98 -5.86 7.70 2.90
C PHE A 98 -4.60 8.20 2.20
N LEU A 99 -3.58 8.50 3.00
CA LEU A 99 -2.23 8.78 2.53
C LEU A 99 -1.38 7.52 2.63
N GLY A 100 -0.66 7.22 1.56
CA GLY A 100 0.18 6.03 1.50
C GLY A 100 -0.65 4.78 1.28
N GLY A 101 -0.28 3.72 1.98
CA GLY A 101 -1.13 2.54 2.10
C GLY A 101 -0.32 1.27 2.05
N THR A 102 -0.69 0.37 2.95
CA THR A 102 -0.22 -1.00 2.97
C THR A 102 -1.08 -1.81 2.02
N SER A 103 -0.45 -2.59 1.15
CA SER A 103 -1.15 -3.53 0.29
C SER A 103 -0.92 -4.93 0.80
N ASP A 104 -1.98 -5.74 0.79
CA ASP A 104 -1.92 -7.17 1.05
C ASP A 104 -1.47 -7.91 -0.21
N TYR A 105 -0.54 -8.83 -0.04
CA TYR A 105 -0.01 -9.67 -1.09
C TYR A 105 0.01 -11.12 -0.64
N GLN A 106 -0.10 -12.02 -1.60
CA GLN A 106 -0.04 -13.45 -1.37
C GLN A 106 0.76 -14.13 -2.46
N GLN A 107 1.62 -15.08 -2.07
CA GLN A 107 2.33 -15.95 -2.99
C GLN A 107 2.41 -17.36 -2.40
N THR A 108 2.10 -18.36 -3.22
CA THR A 108 2.13 -19.77 -2.82
C THR A 108 3.22 -20.50 -3.60
N GLN A 109 4.02 -21.30 -2.89
CA GLN A 109 5.00 -22.22 -3.46
C GLN A 109 4.90 -23.57 -2.78
N GLU A 110 5.28 -24.62 -3.49
CA GLU A 110 5.22 -26.00 -3.02
C GLU A 110 6.57 -26.68 -3.21
N CYS A 111 6.91 -27.58 -2.30
CA CYS A 111 8.05 -28.47 -2.44
C CYS A 111 7.70 -29.91 -2.08
N VAL A 112 8.56 -30.83 -2.50
CA VAL A 112 8.38 -32.27 -2.31
C VAL A 112 9.71 -32.92 -1.94
N THR A 113 9.66 -33.90 -1.05
CA THR A 113 10.73 -34.88 -0.80
C THR A 113 10.22 -36.28 -1.10
N TYR A 114 11.06 -37.05 -1.78
CA TYR A 114 10.84 -38.46 -2.12
C TYR A 114 11.66 -39.41 -1.24
N ILE A 115 12.30 -38.87 -0.20
CA ILE A 115 13.19 -39.61 0.69
C ILE A 115 12.52 -39.68 2.06
N ASP A 116 12.53 -40.87 2.66
CA ASP A 116 12.09 -41.11 4.04
C ASP A 116 12.77 -40.15 5.01
N GLY A 117 11.98 -39.39 5.77
CA GLY A 117 12.49 -38.33 6.65
C GLY A 117 13.35 -37.28 5.97
N GLY A 118 13.14 -37.06 4.66
CA GLY A 118 13.81 -36.01 3.92
C GLY A 118 13.21 -34.63 4.18
N SER A 119 13.90 -33.61 3.68
CA SER A 119 13.45 -32.22 3.73
C SER A 119 13.27 -31.64 2.33
N CYS A 120 12.47 -30.58 2.24
CA CYS A 120 12.34 -29.79 1.04
C CYS A 120 12.30 -28.30 1.39
N SER A 121 12.85 -27.47 0.49
CA SER A 121 12.97 -26.03 0.70
C SER A 121 12.46 -25.24 -0.49
N ILE A 122 11.96 -24.05 -0.22
CA ILE A 122 11.59 -23.04 -1.20
C ILE A 122 12.24 -21.70 -0.84
N VAL A 123 12.26 -20.77 -1.79
CA VAL A 123 12.77 -19.41 -1.57
C VAL A 123 11.78 -18.42 -2.14
N PHE A 124 11.41 -17.44 -1.32
CA PHE A 124 10.78 -16.20 -1.76
C PHE A 124 11.86 -15.11 -1.79
N SER A 125 12.05 -14.46 -2.93
CA SER A 125 13.04 -13.39 -3.10
C SER A 125 12.42 -12.24 -3.88
N ASP A 126 12.84 -11.02 -3.56
CA ASP A 126 12.39 -9.80 -4.25
C ASP A 126 10.85 -9.65 -4.26
N PHE A 127 10.19 -10.11 -3.20
CA PHE A 127 8.72 -10.21 -3.13
C PHE A 127 8.07 -8.89 -2.68
N PHE A 128 8.81 -7.95 -2.11
CA PHE A 128 8.32 -6.58 -1.89
C PHE A 128 9.31 -5.53 -2.36
N ASN A 129 8.81 -4.32 -2.60
CA ASN A 129 9.61 -3.15 -2.91
C ASN A 129 9.13 -1.98 -2.06
N GLY A 130 9.81 -1.67 -0.95
CA GLY A 130 9.40 -0.63 -0.01
C GLY A 130 9.56 -1.05 1.44
N THR A 131 8.60 -0.71 2.30
CA THR A 131 8.63 -1.06 3.73
C THR A 131 7.71 -2.24 3.99
N LEU A 132 8.25 -3.31 4.58
CA LEU A 132 7.49 -4.47 5.02
C LEU A 132 6.82 -4.16 6.37
N ASN A 133 5.50 -4.31 6.45
CA ASN A 133 4.71 -4.03 7.65
C ASN A 133 4.35 -5.32 8.40
N GLN A 134 4.02 -6.39 7.67
CA GLN A 134 3.70 -7.71 8.23
C GLN A 134 4.11 -8.80 7.25
N ALA A 135 4.53 -9.96 7.75
CA ALA A 135 4.69 -11.16 6.93
C ALA A 135 4.31 -12.40 7.74
N VAL A 136 3.40 -13.20 7.21
CA VAL A 136 2.91 -14.44 7.81
C VAL A 136 3.00 -15.54 6.76
N VAL A 137 3.62 -16.66 7.11
CA VAL A 137 3.56 -17.86 6.27
C VAL A 137 2.54 -18.83 6.82
N GLN A 138 1.62 -19.27 5.97
CA GLN A 138 0.76 -20.41 6.24
C GLN A 138 1.35 -21.65 5.58
N VAL A 139 1.46 -22.74 6.33
CA VAL A 139 2.10 -23.96 5.89
C VAL A 139 1.15 -25.14 6.07
N GLY A 140 1.03 -25.96 5.03
CA GLY A 140 0.29 -27.22 5.08
C GLY A 140 1.15 -28.34 4.51
N VAL A 141 0.93 -29.56 5.00
CA VAL A 141 1.71 -30.74 4.57
C VAL A 141 0.80 -31.87 4.10
N LYS A 142 1.35 -32.72 3.23
CA LYS A 142 0.78 -33.99 2.78
C LYS A 142 1.86 -35.04 2.79
N GLY A 143 1.53 -36.25 3.19
CA GLY A 143 2.50 -37.33 3.36
C GLY A 143 1.96 -38.39 4.29
N ASP A 144 2.86 -39.25 4.74
CA ASP A 144 2.62 -40.24 5.78
C ASP A 144 2.65 -39.53 7.14
N PHE A 145 1.49 -39.04 7.62
CA PHE A 145 1.34 -38.16 8.79
C PHE A 145 0.21 -38.61 9.75
N GLY A 146 -0.25 -39.84 9.64
CA GLY A 146 -1.33 -40.44 10.41
C GLY A 146 -0.92 -40.93 11.80
N LEU A 147 0.37 -40.91 12.14
CA LEU A 147 0.89 -41.28 13.46
C LEU A 147 1.52 -40.10 14.21
N SER A 148 1.55 -40.18 15.54
CA SER A 148 2.12 -39.12 16.39
C SER A 148 3.63 -38.94 16.24
N SER A 149 4.32 -39.92 15.65
CA SER A 149 5.75 -39.90 15.36
C SER A 149 6.09 -39.27 14.00
N GLU A 150 5.08 -39.04 13.17
CA GLU A 150 5.20 -38.43 11.84
C GLU A 150 4.90 -36.95 11.95
N LEU A 151 5.97 -36.14 11.91
CA LEU A 151 5.85 -34.68 12.04
C LEU A 151 6.78 -34.01 11.05
N ALA A 152 6.46 -32.76 10.71
CA ALA A 152 7.31 -31.91 9.88
C ALA A 152 7.72 -30.68 10.66
N ASN A 153 9.03 -30.48 10.83
CA ASN A 153 9.60 -29.27 11.41
C ASN A 153 9.72 -28.20 10.34
N ILE A 154 9.19 -27.01 10.64
CA ILE A 154 9.20 -25.89 9.70
C ILE A 154 10.24 -24.88 10.14
N TYR A 155 11.11 -24.51 9.21
CA TYR A 155 12.18 -23.54 9.40
C TYR A 155 11.98 -22.34 8.47
N ALA A 156 12.26 -21.15 8.97
CA ALA A 156 12.49 -19.94 8.19
C ALA A 156 13.91 -19.45 8.41
N ASP A 157 14.70 -19.33 7.34
CA ASP A 157 16.11 -18.95 7.36
C ASP A 157 16.92 -19.69 8.43
N SER A 158 16.72 -21.01 8.48
CA SER A 158 17.32 -21.95 9.44
C SER A 158 16.86 -21.78 10.90
N VAL A 159 15.90 -20.91 11.19
CA VAL A 159 15.25 -20.78 12.50
C VAL A 159 14.00 -21.66 12.55
N LEU A 160 13.93 -22.55 13.55
CA LEU A 160 12.75 -23.40 13.76
C LEU A 160 11.54 -22.54 14.19
N LEU A 161 10.46 -22.59 13.42
CA LEU A 161 9.20 -21.91 13.70
C LEU A 161 8.26 -22.80 14.53
N GLY A 162 8.19 -24.08 14.20
CA GLY A 162 7.33 -25.04 14.88
C GLY A 162 7.25 -26.39 14.16
N SER A 163 6.46 -27.30 14.71
CA SER A 163 6.28 -28.65 14.19
C SER A 163 4.81 -28.89 13.83
N ILE A 164 4.58 -29.31 12.60
CA ILE A 164 3.27 -29.67 12.05
C ILE A 164 3.03 -31.17 12.22
N CYS A 165 1.76 -31.58 12.37
CA CYS A 165 1.33 -32.97 12.59
C CYS A 165 1.85 -33.64 13.87
N SER A 166 2.30 -32.86 14.86
CA SER A 166 2.74 -33.39 16.16
C SER A 166 1.65 -34.09 16.98
N SER A 167 0.38 -33.99 16.57
CA SER A 167 -0.74 -34.73 17.17
C SER A 167 -1.63 -35.37 16.10
N VAL A 168 -2.01 -36.63 16.36
CA VAL A 168 -2.74 -37.55 15.46
C VAL A 168 -4.08 -36.99 14.96
N SER A 169 -4.68 -36.02 15.65
CA SER A 169 -6.00 -35.48 15.29
C SER A 169 -5.97 -34.46 14.15
N SER A 170 -4.79 -34.01 13.69
CA SER A 170 -4.66 -32.91 12.72
C SER A 170 -4.20 -33.34 11.32
N CYS A 171 -3.76 -34.59 11.17
CA CYS A 171 -3.17 -35.10 9.94
C CYS A 171 -3.53 -36.56 9.68
N GLU A 172 -3.56 -36.91 8.40
CA GLU A 172 -3.92 -38.23 7.88
C GLU A 172 -2.89 -38.67 6.83
N ASP A 173 -2.71 -39.99 6.70
CA ASP A 173 -1.84 -40.60 5.70
C ASP A 173 -2.33 -40.32 4.28
N CYS A 174 -1.41 -39.84 3.46
CA CYS A 174 -1.59 -39.67 2.01
C CYS A 174 -2.85 -38.88 1.64
N SER A 175 -3.17 -37.87 2.45
CA SER A 175 -4.36 -37.06 2.24
C SER A 175 -4.35 -36.31 0.90
N THR A 176 -5.54 -36.20 0.31
CA THR A 176 -5.76 -35.39 -0.89
C THR A 176 -5.83 -33.89 -0.58
N VAL A 177 -6.04 -33.51 0.69
CA VAL A 177 -6.10 -32.13 1.18
C VAL A 177 -4.87 -31.78 2.02
N TRP A 178 -4.56 -30.49 2.14
CA TRP A 178 -3.42 -30.05 2.97
C TRP A 178 -3.79 -30.18 4.44
N ASN A 179 -2.99 -30.94 5.18
CA ASN A 179 -3.19 -31.20 6.60
C ASN A 179 -2.28 -30.33 7.46
N GLY A 180 -2.59 -30.26 8.76
CA GLY A 180 -1.74 -29.60 9.74
C GLY A 180 -1.49 -28.12 9.44
N ILE A 181 -2.49 -27.42 8.89
CA ILE A 181 -2.34 -26.03 8.47
C ILE A 181 -2.01 -25.15 9.69
N MET A 182 -0.83 -24.54 9.68
CA MET A 182 -0.34 -23.64 10.72
C MET A 182 0.14 -22.33 10.11
N SER A 183 -0.04 -21.23 10.85
CA SER A 183 0.45 -19.91 10.46
C SER A 183 1.57 -19.46 11.38
N PHE A 184 2.64 -18.93 10.82
CA PHE A 184 3.81 -18.45 11.54
C PHE A 184 4.14 -17.02 11.13
N ASP A 185 4.42 -16.17 12.12
CA ASP A 185 4.97 -14.83 11.89
C ASP A 185 6.43 -14.97 11.45
N VAL A 186 6.74 -14.40 10.29
CA VAL A 186 8.07 -14.43 9.66
C VAL A 186 8.58 -13.02 9.36
N MET A 187 8.02 -11.98 10.00
CA MET A 187 8.40 -10.59 9.75
C MET A 187 9.92 -10.38 9.90
N GLY A 188 10.51 -10.91 10.98
CA GLY A 188 11.93 -10.72 11.27
C GLY A 188 12.85 -11.38 10.24
N GLN A 189 12.45 -12.55 9.74
CA GLN A 189 13.17 -13.33 8.73
C GLN A 189 13.03 -12.69 7.35
N ALA A 190 11.81 -12.29 6.99
CA ALA A 190 11.48 -11.79 5.65
C ALA A 190 11.91 -10.32 5.41
N SER A 191 12.43 -9.62 6.43
CA SER A 191 12.76 -8.19 6.36
C SER A 191 13.88 -7.82 5.39
N ASP A 192 14.75 -8.77 5.03
CA ASP A 192 15.83 -8.58 4.06
C ASP A 192 15.39 -8.85 2.61
N ASN A 193 14.09 -9.06 2.38
CA ASN A 193 13.50 -9.39 1.08
C ASN A 193 13.96 -10.75 0.51
N TYR A 194 14.43 -11.63 1.39
CA TYR A 194 14.81 -13.00 1.08
C TYR A 194 14.31 -13.93 2.19
N LEU A 195 13.42 -14.85 1.87
CA LEU A 195 12.88 -15.80 2.85
C LEU A 195 13.03 -17.22 2.33
N GLN A 196 13.91 -17.99 2.96
CA GLN A 196 14.01 -19.43 2.71
C GLN A 196 13.17 -20.19 3.72
N LEU A 197 12.24 -21.01 3.22
CA LEU A 197 11.44 -21.89 4.05
C LEU A 197 11.82 -23.34 3.79
N THR A 198 11.89 -24.13 4.86
CA THR A 198 12.22 -25.55 4.79
C THR A 198 11.24 -26.35 5.63
N ALA A 199 10.65 -27.38 5.05
CA ALA A 199 9.96 -28.42 5.79
C ALA A 199 10.88 -29.64 5.90
N ASP A 200 11.07 -30.13 7.12
CA ASP A 200 11.94 -31.26 7.44
C ASP A 200 11.12 -32.36 8.14
N ALA A 201 10.93 -33.48 7.46
CA ALA A 201 10.07 -34.56 7.94
C ALA A 201 10.82 -35.46 8.94
N SER A 202 10.11 -36.02 9.92
CA SER A 202 10.68 -37.03 10.80
C SER A 202 11.01 -38.32 10.03
N SER A 203 11.93 -39.12 10.54
CA SER A 203 12.32 -40.41 9.93
C SER A 203 11.19 -41.45 9.83
N TYR A 204 10.02 -41.17 10.40
CA TYR A 204 8.83 -42.00 10.35
C TYR A 204 7.90 -41.63 9.19
N VAL A 205 8.18 -40.51 8.51
CA VAL A 205 7.44 -40.11 7.31
C VAL A 205 8.08 -40.82 6.12
N ASN A 206 7.43 -41.87 5.63
CA ASN A 206 7.94 -42.74 4.59
C ASN A 206 7.34 -42.42 3.20
N ASP A 207 8.04 -42.81 2.13
CA ASP A 207 7.71 -42.56 0.73
C ASP A 207 6.53 -43.37 0.15
N ILE A 208 5.50 -43.62 0.96
CA ILE A 208 4.41 -44.53 0.61
C ILE A 208 3.27 -43.89 -0.19
N CYS A 209 3.23 -42.55 -0.29
CA CYS A 209 2.07 -41.83 -0.82
C CYS A 209 2.04 -41.74 -2.34
N SER A 210 0.89 -42.10 -2.93
CA SER A 210 0.64 -42.17 -4.37
C SER A 210 -0.32 -41.05 -4.84
N PRO A 211 -0.17 -40.52 -6.08
CA PRO A 211 0.80 -40.90 -7.10
C PRO A 211 2.18 -40.27 -6.91
N GLY A 212 3.23 -41.03 -7.26
CA GLY A 212 4.61 -40.55 -7.31
C GLY A 212 5.49 -40.91 -6.12
N TYR A 213 5.03 -41.76 -5.19
CA TYR A 213 5.80 -42.31 -4.06
C TYR A 213 6.65 -41.25 -3.37
N PHE A 214 5.98 -40.28 -2.76
CA PHE A 214 6.64 -39.20 -2.05
C PHE A 214 6.47 -39.38 -0.54
N ALA A 215 7.47 -38.93 0.21
CA ALA A 215 7.41 -38.96 1.68
C ALA A 215 6.60 -37.76 2.19
N MET A 216 6.95 -36.55 1.75
CA MET A 216 6.27 -35.33 2.13
C MET A 216 6.19 -34.35 0.97
N ARG A 217 5.03 -33.70 0.85
CA ARG A 217 4.84 -32.45 0.13
C ARG A 217 4.51 -31.36 1.14
N ALA A 218 5.06 -30.17 0.95
CA ALA A 218 4.75 -29.01 1.76
C ALA A 218 4.30 -27.86 0.84
N GLN A 219 3.23 -27.20 1.23
CA GLN A 219 2.77 -25.96 0.63
C GLN A 219 3.02 -24.82 1.60
N PHE A 220 3.64 -23.76 1.09
CA PHE A 220 3.91 -22.54 1.80
C PHE A 220 3.19 -21.40 1.08
N GLN A 221 2.30 -20.74 1.79
CA GLN A 221 1.63 -19.53 1.35
C GLN A 221 2.16 -18.37 2.18
N LEU A 222 2.98 -17.53 1.56
CA LEU A 222 3.43 -16.28 2.15
C LEU A 222 2.36 -15.22 1.92
N ASN A 223 1.84 -14.66 3.01
CA ASN A 223 0.95 -13.51 3.01
C ASN A 223 1.70 -12.35 3.65
N TRP A 224 1.85 -11.23 2.96
CA TRP A 224 2.57 -10.09 3.50
C TRP A 224 1.87 -8.77 3.19
N GLN A 225 2.16 -7.81 4.04
CA GLN A 225 1.70 -6.44 3.96
C GLN A 225 2.90 -5.54 3.73
N ALA A 226 2.93 -4.83 2.62
CA ALA A 226 4.00 -3.89 2.32
C ALA A 226 3.46 -2.55 1.84
N GLU A 227 4.12 -1.47 2.26
CA GLU A 227 3.97 -0.16 1.65
C GLU A 227 4.99 -0.03 0.52
N GLU A 228 4.51 0.08 -0.72
CA GLU A 228 5.39 0.17 -1.88
C GLU A 228 6.20 1.47 -1.91
N ALA A 229 7.47 1.37 -2.31
CA ALA A 229 8.36 2.51 -2.49
C ALA A 229 7.80 3.51 -3.53
N GLY A 230 7.71 4.77 -3.14
CA GLY A 230 7.09 5.86 -3.89
C GLY A 230 5.59 6.03 -3.65
N LYS A 231 4.87 4.99 -3.19
CA LYS A 231 3.42 5.05 -2.96
C LYS A 231 3.07 5.68 -1.60
N GLU A 232 4.02 5.78 -0.69
CA GLU A 232 3.88 6.43 0.62
C GLU A 232 3.58 7.93 0.52
N ARG A 233 3.82 8.53 -0.65
CA ARG A 233 3.55 9.94 -1.00
C ARG A 233 2.31 10.10 -1.88
N GLU A 234 1.51 9.06 -2.03
CA GLU A 234 0.28 9.09 -2.81
C GLU A 234 -0.93 9.25 -1.89
N PHE A 235 -1.72 10.29 -2.13
CA PHE A 235 -3.02 10.45 -1.52
C PHE A 235 -4.07 9.79 -2.41
N LYS A 236 -4.81 8.84 -1.84
CA LYS A 236 -5.68 7.92 -2.56
C LYS A 236 -7.11 7.98 -2.02
N ARG A 237 -8.03 7.51 -2.86
CA ARG A 237 -9.45 7.33 -2.57
C ARG A 237 -9.83 5.90 -2.95
N GLY A 238 -10.32 5.14 -1.99
CA GLY A 238 -10.96 3.83 -2.18
C GLY A 238 -12.48 3.98 -2.13
N VAL A 239 -13.19 3.23 -2.97
CA VAL A 239 -14.65 3.13 -2.97
C VAL A 239 -15.05 1.67 -2.95
N VAL A 240 -16.02 1.32 -2.12
CA VAL A 240 -16.64 -0.01 -2.09
C VAL A 240 -18.14 0.17 -2.25
N GLU A 241 -18.68 -0.42 -3.30
CA GLU A 241 -20.13 -0.53 -3.55
C GLU A 241 -20.77 -1.50 -2.57
N PRO A 242 -22.00 -1.23 -2.08
CA PRO A 242 -22.76 -2.23 -1.35
C PRO A 242 -23.13 -3.41 -2.25
N ILE A 243 -23.08 -4.63 -1.72
CA ILE A 243 -23.51 -5.84 -2.43
C ILE A 243 -24.64 -6.58 -1.70
N GLY A 244 -25.57 -7.13 -2.49
CA GLY A 244 -26.66 -7.99 -2.03
C GLY A 244 -27.88 -7.25 -1.47
N ASP A 245 -28.99 -7.98 -1.27
CA ASP A 245 -30.25 -7.42 -0.73
C ASP A 245 -30.14 -7.00 0.76
N ILE A 246 -29.13 -7.53 1.45
CA ILE A 246 -28.67 -7.03 2.75
C ILE A 246 -27.30 -6.41 2.45
N PRO A 247 -27.20 -5.07 2.44
CA PRO A 247 -25.98 -4.39 2.02
C PRO A 247 -24.75 -4.87 2.79
N GLN A 248 -23.71 -5.24 2.06
CA GLN A 248 -22.40 -5.59 2.59
C GLN A 248 -21.30 -4.86 1.85
N TYR A 249 -20.28 -4.40 2.58
CA TYR A 249 -19.14 -3.68 2.04
C TYR A 249 -17.88 -4.54 2.12
N LEU A 250 -17.56 -5.28 1.06
CA LEU A 250 -16.37 -6.13 1.02
C LEU A 250 -15.12 -5.29 0.69
N THR A 251 -14.13 -5.28 1.58
CA THR A 251 -12.89 -4.50 1.38
C THR A 251 -12.06 -5.00 0.19
N ASP A 252 -12.20 -6.27 -0.17
CA ASP A 252 -11.48 -6.88 -1.30
C ASP A 252 -11.99 -6.38 -2.66
N THR A 253 -13.16 -5.72 -2.70
CA THR A 253 -13.72 -5.09 -3.90
C THR A 253 -13.46 -3.58 -3.93
N GLU A 254 -12.55 -3.06 -3.08
CA GLU A 254 -12.25 -1.63 -3.01
C GLU A 254 -11.53 -1.12 -4.27
N GLU A 255 -12.17 -0.20 -4.99
CA GLU A 255 -11.59 0.46 -6.15
C GLU A 255 -10.73 1.66 -5.72
N ILE A 256 -9.40 1.52 -5.80
CA ILE A 256 -8.44 2.54 -5.39
C ILE A 256 -8.06 3.46 -6.55
N THR A 257 -8.31 4.76 -6.38
CA THR A 257 -7.90 5.84 -7.29
C THR A 257 -6.86 6.74 -6.63
N VAL A 258 -5.75 7.01 -7.33
CA VAL A 258 -4.74 7.99 -6.89
C VAL A 258 -5.24 9.40 -7.20
N LEU A 259 -5.42 10.23 -6.18
CA LEU A 259 -5.90 11.61 -6.32
C LEU A 259 -4.77 12.63 -6.40
N SER A 260 -3.65 12.36 -5.73
CA SER A 260 -2.48 13.22 -5.77
C SER A 260 -1.23 12.40 -5.50
N ARG A 261 -0.16 12.72 -6.22
CA ARG A 261 1.19 12.23 -5.94
C ARG A 261 1.99 13.30 -5.18
N TYR A 262 3.14 12.92 -4.65
CA TYR A 262 4.11 13.83 -4.00
C TYR A 262 3.62 14.53 -2.73
N VAL A 263 2.71 13.91 -1.99
CA VAL A 263 2.23 14.40 -0.68
C VAL A 263 3.25 14.09 0.42
N GLN A 264 3.54 15.06 1.29
CA GLN A 264 4.63 15.04 2.29
C GLN A 264 4.17 14.89 3.74
N ASN A 265 2.87 14.68 3.96
CA ASN A 265 2.23 14.49 5.27
C ASN A 265 2.60 13.14 5.94
N GLN A 266 3.84 12.65 5.78
CA GLN A 266 4.30 11.37 6.34
C GLN A 266 4.43 11.40 7.88
N ILE A 267 5.40 10.78 8.56
CA ILE A 267 5.43 10.75 10.05
C ILE A 267 6.49 11.70 10.71
N ASN A 268 7.47 12.28 9.97
CA ASN A 268 8.61 13.09 10.50
C ASN A 268 8.73 14.58 10.04
N SER A 269 7.65 15.34 10.08
CA SER A 269 7.20 16.71 9.67
C SER A 269 6.71 17.50 10.85
N PRO A 270 7.21 18.72 11.04
CA PRO A 270 6.65 19.60 12.04
C PRO A 270 5.13 19.89 11.89
N GLN A 271 4.49 19.56 10.76
CA GLN A 271 3.04 19.72 10.50
C GLN A 271 2.60 18.54 9.63
N LYS A 272 1.84 17.55 10.10
CA LYS A 272 1.87 16.27 9.36
C LYS A 272 0.65 15.38 9.23
N THR A 273 -0.44 15.60 9.95
CA THR A 273 -1.63 14.75 9.73
C THR A 273 -2.43 15.30 8.56
N VAL A 274 -2.98 14.41 7.73
CA VAL A 274 -3.87 14.84 6.65
C VAL A 274 -5.19 15.37 7.22
N PHE A 275 -5.69 14.72 8.26
CA PHE A 275 -6.96 15.01 8.89
C PHE A 275 -6.78 15.48 10.33
N LYS A 276 -7.61 16.45 10.72
CA LYS A 276 -7.84 16.86 12.10
C LYS A 276 -9.34 17.04 12.32
N TYR A 277 -9.79 16.70 13.50
CA TYR A 277 -11.20 16.54 13.82
C TYR A 277 -11.60 17.52 14.90
N TYR A 278 -12.75 18.16 14.72
CA TYR A 278 -13.25 19.16 15.65
C TYR A 278 -14.73 18.95 15.92
N ASP A 279 -15.14 19.25 17.15
CA ASP A 279 -16.54 19.22 17.56
C ASP A 279 -17.34 20.43 17.02
N LYS A 280 -18.59 20.56 17.46
CA LYS A 280 -19.49 21.68 17.09
C LYS A 280 -18.98 23.06 17.55
N ASP A 281 -18.22 23.11 18.64
CA ASP A 281 -17.73 24.34 19.27
C ASP A 281 -16.34 24.72 18.72
N GLY A 282 -15.77 23.87 17.86
CA GLY A 282 -14.49 24.09 17.19
C GLY A 282 -13.29 23.63 18.01
N GLN A 283 -13.49 22.81 19.04
CA GLN A 283 -12.43 22.21 19.85
C GLN A 283 -11.89 20.97 19.15
N GLU A 284 -10.56 20.81 19.13
CA GLU A 284 -9.89 19.66 18.51
C GLU A 284 -10.14 18.39 19.35
N ILE A 285 -10.62 17.33 18.69
CA ILE A 285 -10.87 16.03 19.30
C ILE A 285 -9.62 15.17 19.11
N ILE A 286 -8.95 14.84 20.22
CA ILE A 286 -7.70 14.08 20.18
C ILE A 286 -7.98 12.58 20.19
N ASP A 287 -8.95 12.12 20.99
CA ASP A 287 -9.25 10.70 21.18
C ASP A 287 -9.88 10.08 19.92
N PRO A 288 -9.27 9.03 19.31
CA PRO A 288 -9.78 8.38 18.11
C PRO A 288 -11.24 7.89 18.21
N ILE A 289 -11.67 7.44 19.39
CA ILE A 289 -13.04 6.94 19.59
C ILE A 289 -14.02 8.11 19.57
N GLU A 290 -13.72 9.21 20.28
CA GLU A 290 -14.54 10.42 20.24
C GLU A 290 -14.60 11.06 18.85
N ARG A 291 -13.56 10.92 18.01
CA ARG A 291 -13.58 11.47 16.64
C ARG A 291 -14.68 10.86 15.79
N ILE A 292 -14.99 9.59 15.95
CA ILE A 292 -16.06 8.93 15.18
C ILE A 292 -17.43 9.50 15.57
N ASN A 293 -17.66 9.72 16.86
CA ASN A 293 -18.96 10.10 17.40
C ASN A 293 -19.20 11.62 17.39
N SER A 294 -18.20 12.42 17.73
CA SER A 294 -18.39 13.83 18.06
C SER A 294 -17.93 14.81 16.97
N THR A 295 -17.24 14.33 15.93
CA THR A 295 -16.75 15.19 14.84
C THR A 295 -17.89 15.89 14.13
N LYS A 296 -17.81 17.22 14.01
CA LYS A 296 -18.69 18.03 13.15
C LYS A 296 -17.92 18.74 12.05
N ILE A 297 -16.65 19.04 12.29
CA ILE A 297 -15.78 19.75 11.36
C ILE A 297 -14.52 18.94 11.16
N ILE A 298 -14.19 18.65 9.90
CA ILE A 298 -12.94 18.00 9.52
C ILE A 298 -12.07 19.05 8.84
N LYS A 299 -10.86 19.24 9.37
CA LYS A 299 -9.81 20.05 8.75
C LYS A 299 -8.91 19.12 7.95
N ILE A 300 -8.74 19.45 6.68
CA ILE A 300 -7.89 18.73 5.74
C ILE A 300 -6.64 19.58 5.49
N MET A 301 -5.47 18.95 5.52
CA MET A 301 -4.19 19.57 5.20
C MET A 301 -3.37 18.64 4.29
N LEU A 302 -3.09 19.08 3.06
CA LEU A 302 -2.19 18.39 2.14
C LEU A 302 -0.97 19.27 1.88
N ILE A 303 0.22 18.71 2.04
CA ILE A 303 1.51 19.34 1.79
C ILE A 303 2.10 18.67 0.55
N VAL A 304 2.28 19.42 -0.53
CA VAL A 304 2.73 18.87 -1.82
C VAL A 304 4.10 19.42 -2.16
N ASN A 305 5.05 18.52 -2.39
CA ASN A 305 6.39 18.88 -2.85
C ASN A 305 6.97 17.77 -3.72
N VAL A 306 7.30 18.08 -4.97
CA VAL A 306 7.88 17.12 -5.93
C VAL A 306 9.33 16.78 -5.56
N GLU A 307 10.18 17.77 -5.27
CA GLU A 307 11.58 17.58 -4.83
C GLU A 307 11.81 18.22 -3.45
N PRO A 308 11.64 17.49 -2.33
CA PRO A 308 11.84 18.04 -0.98
C PRO A 308 13.22 18.65 -0.73
N ASN A 309 14.24 18.21 -1.47
CA ASN A 309 15.63 18.64 -1.31
C ASN A 309 16.00 19.84 -2.20
N ARG A 310 15.03 20.46 -2.89
CA ARG A 310 15.27 21.58 -3.79
C ARG A 310 14.12 22.59 -3.69
N ALA A 311 14.48 23.87 -3.55
CA ALA A 311 13.51 24.97 -3.62
C ALA A 311 12.76 24.99 -4.97
N PRO A 312 11.52 25.51 -5.02
CA PRO A 312 10.72 26.18 -3.99
C PRO A 312 10.24 25.29 -2.84
N ASP A 313 9.86 25.96 -1.75
CA ASP A 313 9.35 25.36 -0.53
C ASP A 313 7.99 24.64 -0.74
N ASP A 314 7.62 23.85 0.26
CA ASP A 314 6.38 23.07 0.31
C ASP A 314 5.12 23.89 -0.06
N TYR A 315 4.23 23.27 -0.84
CA TYR A 315 2.94 23.85 -1.16
C TYR A 315 1.85 23.33 -0.22
N TYR A 316 1.27 24.24 0.58
CA TYR A 316 0.25 23.91 1.59
C TYR A 316 -1.16 24.12 1.04
N LEU A 317 -1.96 23.06 1.05
CA LEU A 317 -3.39 23.06 0.76
C LEU A 317 -4.16 22.78 2.04
N GLN A 318 -5.01 23.71 2.45
CA GLN A 318 -5.82 23.56 3.64
C GLN A 318 -7.28 23.85 3.33
N SER A 319 -8.17 23.02 3.88
CA SER A 319 -9.61 23.25 3.85
C SER A 319 -10.28 22.77 5.14
N LYS A 320 -11.48 23.27 5.39
CA LYS A 320 -12.38 22.78 6.44
C LYS A 320 -13.70 22.38 5.80
N VAL A 321 -14.24 21.25 6.25
CA VAL A 321 -15.53 20.74 5.82
C VAL A 321 -16.39 20.46 7.05
N GLN A 322 -17.67 20.84 6.96
CA GLN A 322 -18.67 20.52 7.98
C GLN A 322 -19.53 19.38 7.46
N LEU A 323 -19.80 18.40 8.32
CA LEU A 323 -20.71 17.29 8.01
C LEU A 323 -22.15 17.80 8.05
N ARG A 324 -22.95 17.48 7.03
CA ARG A 324 -24.30 18.04 6.87
C ARG A 324 -25.34 17.38 7.79
N ASN A 325 -25.18 16.10 8.11
CA ASN A 325 -26.27 15.25 8.60
C ASN A 325 -26.15 14.75 10.04
N LEU A 326 -25.25 15.29 10.87
CA LEU A 326 -25.16 14.84 12.25
C LEU A 326 -26.15 15.61 13.16
N ILE A 327 -27.45 15.39 12.95
CA ILE A 327 -28.48 15.67 13.94
C ILE A 327 -28.41 14.50 14.93
N PHE A 328 -27.95 14.76 16.16
CA PHE A 328 -28.17 13.81 17.24
C PHE A 328 -29.61 14.02 17.73
N ASP A 329 -30.40 12.96 17.70
CA ASP A 329 -31.62 12.88 18.50
C ASP A 329 -31.21 13.06 19.96
N ASN A 330 -31.51 14.24 20.50
CA ASN A 330 -31.60 14.44 21.94
C ASN A 330 -33.00 14.03 22.35
N GLU A 331 -33.17 12.87 22.96
CA GLU A 331 -34.15 12.64 24.03
C GLU A 331 -33.72 11.50 24.95
#